data_AF-K1TXQ1-F1
#
_entry.id   AF-K1TXQ1-F1
#
_cell.length_a   1.000
_cell.length_b   1.000
_cell.length_c   1.000
_cell.angle_alpha   90.00
_cell.angle_beta   90.00
_cell.angle_gamma   90.00
#
_symmetry.space_group_name_H-M   'P 1'
#
loop_
_entity.id
_entity.type
_entity.pdbx_description
1 polymer ?
#
loop_
_entity_poly.entity_id
_entity_poly.type
_entity_poly.pdbx_seq_one_letter_code
_entity_poly.pdbx_strand_id
1 'polypeptide(L)' 'MGIPVFAIVDTNSDPSNVDFVIPANDDATKSVEVILDACCGAIAEGLEERKD' A
#
# COMPACT_ATOMS: atom_id res chain seq x y z
N MET A 1 2.65 14.29 13.25
CA MET A 1 2.99 12.96 13.79
C MET A 1 3.92 12.32 12.77
N GLY A 2 5.09 11.81 13.16
CA GLY A 2 6.16 11.36 12.23
C GLY A 2 6.05 9.89 11.80
N ILE A 3 4.84 9.40 11.59
CA ILE A 3 4.60 8.02 11.15
C ILE A 3 4.36 8.06 9.63
N PRO A 4 5.13 7.32 8.82
CA PRO A 4 4.92 7.29 7.37
C PRO A 4 3.58 6.61 7.03
N VAL A 5 2.82 7.22 6.13
CA VAL A 5 1.49 6.78 5.71
C VAL A 5 1.52 6.35 4.24
N PHE A 6 1.06 5.13 4.00
CA PHE A 6 0.80 4.57 2.68
C PHE A 6 -0.72 4.43 2.52
N ALA A 7 -1.28 4.82 1.37
CA ALA A 7 -2.72 4.67 1.13
C ALA A 7 -3.04 4.38 -0.34
N ILE A 8 -4.08 3.55 -0.54
CA ILE A 8 -4.75 3.42 -1.84
C ILE A 8 -5.65 4.65 -2.00
N VAL A 9 -5.55 5.36 -3.10
CA VAL A 9 -6.27 6.62 -3.35
C VAL A 9 -6.96 6.53 -4.71
N ASP A 10 -8.30 6.58 -4.71
CA ASP A 10 -9.10 6.69 -5.93
C ASP A 10 -9.36 8.17 -6.31
N THR A 11 -9.97 8.38 -7.48
CA THR A 11 -10.24 9.70 -8.08
C THR A 11 -10.98 10.71 -7.19
N ASN A 12 -11.69 10.24 -6.16
CA ASN A 12 -12.48 11.06 -5.23
C ASN A 12 -11.83 11.22 -3.83
N SER A 13 -10.65 10.65 -3.61
CA SER A 13 -9.93 10.67 -2.32
C SER A 13 -8.95 11.84 -2.22
N ASP A 14 -8.73 12.37 -1.01
CA ASP A 14 -7.75 13.43 -0.74
C ASP A 14 -6.37 12.86 -0.37
N PRO A 15 -5.34 13.02 -1.22
CA PRO A 15 -3.99 12.50 -0.95
C PRO A 15 -3.15 13.38 -0.02
N SER A 16 -3.64 14.53 0.44
CA SER A 16 -2.81 15.57 1.10
C SER A 16 -2.09 15.12 2.38
N ASN A 17 -2.60 14.09 3.05
CA ASN A 17 -2.04 13.55 4.31
C ASN A 17 -1.38 12.17 4.13
N VAL A 18 -1.08 11.76 2.90
CA VAL A 18 -0.47 10.48 2.57
C VAL A 18 0.95 10.71 2.05
N ASP A 19 1.93 10.07 2.67
CA ASP A 19 3.34 10.20 2.24
C ASP A 19 3.61 9.41 0.96
N PHE A 20 2.95 8.25 0.82
CA PHE A 20 3.13 7.34 -0.30
C PHE A 20 1.78 6.90 -0.86
N VAL A 21 1.40 7.51 -1.97
CA VAL A 21 0.11 7.27 -2.64
C VAL A 21 0.21 6.09 -3.61
N ILE A 22 -0.75 5.18 -3.52
CA ILE A 22 -0.99 4.09 -4.49
C ILE A 22 -2.27 4.43 -5.26
N PRO A 23 -2.18 5.02 -6.46
CA PRO A 23 -3.37 5.38 -7.23
C PRO A 23 -4.04 4.12 -7.78
N ALA A 24 -5.25 3.81 -7.32
CA ALA A 24 -6.04 2.67 -7.78
C ALA A 24 -7.51 2.78 -7.32
N ASN A 25 -8.37 1.95 -7.91
CA ASN A 25 -9.77 1.81 -7.49
C ASN A 25 -9.84 1.11 -6.12
N ASP A 26 -10.28 1.80 -5.08
CA ASP A 26 -10.42 1.30 -3.71
C ASP A 26 -11.79 0.65 -3.43
N ASP A 27 -12.82 0.93 -4.24
CA ASP A 27 -14.14 0.28 -4.17
C ASP A 27 -14.11 -1.19 -4.58
N ALA A 28 -13.17 -1.58 -5.46
CA ALA A 28 -13.09 -2.93 -5.99
C ALA A 28 -12.24 -3.85 -5.10
N THR A 29 -12.86 -4.86 -4.48
CA THR A 29 -12.16 -5.87 -3.66
C THR A 29 -10.95 -6.48 -4.37
N LYS A 30 -11.10 -6.83 -5.66
CA LYS A 30 -10.01 -7.41 -6.46
C LYS A 30 -8.80 -6.47 -6.61
N SER A 31 -9.05 -5.16 -6.68
CA SER A 31 -7.99 -4.15 -6.77
C SER A 31 -7.21 -4.09 -5.45
N VAL A 32 -7.93 -4.04 -4.33
CA VAL A 32 -7.34 -4.06 -2.99
C VAL A 32 -6.55 -5.34 -2.74
N GLU A 33 -7.10 -6.51 -3.10
CA GLU A 33 -6.42 -7.81 -2.98
C GLU A 33 -5.10 -7.83 -3.75
N VAL A 34 -5.09 -7.42 -5.02
CA VAL A 34 -3.87 -7.39 -5.85
C VAL A 34 -2.78 -6.50 -5.22
N ILE A 35 -3.15 -5.35 -4.69
CA ILE A 35 -2.21 -4.43 -4.06
C ILE A 35 -1.67 -5.02 -2.76
N LEU A 36 -2.54 -5.56 -1.90
CA LEU A 36 -2.14 -6.16 -0.63
C LEU A 36 -1.28 -7.41 -0.84
N ASP A 37 -1.58 -8.25 -1.84
CA ASP A 37 -0.78 -9.43 -2.17
C ASP A 37 0.65 -9.03 -2.55
N ALA A 38 0.80 -7.99 -3.39
CA ALA A 38 2.10 -7.48 -3.77
C ALA A 38 2.87 -6.91 -2.56
N CYS A 39 2.20 -6.12 -1.70
CA CYS A 39 2.80 -5.57 -0.48
C CYS A 39 3.23 -6.68 0.49
N CYS A 40 2.35 -7.66 0.74
CA CYS A 40 2.63 -8.79 1.63
C CYS A 40 3.79 -9.64 1.10
N GLY A 41 3.85 -9.88 -0.21
CA GLY A 41 4.96 -10.59 -0.86
C GLY A 41 6.30 -9.88 -0.63
N ALA A 42 6.36 -8.57 -0.91
CA ALA A 42 7.57 -7.78 -0.69
C ALA A 42 7.98 -7.70 0.79
N ILE A 43 7.01 -7.63 1.72
CA ILE A 43 7.28 -7.66 3.17
C ILE A 43 7.86 -9.02 3.57
N ALA A 44 7.32 -10.12 3.05
CA ALA A 44 7.82 -11.47 3.34
C ALA A 44 9.25 -11.65 2.84
N GLU A 45 9.54 -11.24 1.60
CA GLU A 45 10.89 -11.24 1.01
C GLU A 45 11.87 -10.43 1.87
N GLY A 46 11.52 -9.18 2.20
CA GLY A 46 12.38 -8.34 3.04
C GLY A 46 12.55 -8.86 4.47
N LEU A 47 11.63 -9.68 4.99
CA LEU A 47 11.79 -10.36 6.28
C LEU A 47 12.68 -11.59 6.20
N GLU A 48 12.74 -12.25 5.05
CA GLU A 48 13.66 -13.36 4.78
C GLU A 48 15.09 -12.83 4.66
N GLU A 49 15.31 -11.80 3.82
CA GLU A 49 16.62 -11.16 3.64
C GLU A 49 17.23 -10.62 4.94
N ARG A 50 16.40 -10.13 5.87
CA ARG A 50 16.86 -9.62 7.18
C ARG A 50 17.44 -10.69 8.10
N LYS A 51 17.13 -11.97 7.86
CA LYS A 51 17.59 -13.08 8.72
C LYS A 51 18.99 -13.56 8.33
N ASP A 52 19.42 -13.26 7.11
CA ASP A 52 20.76 -13.55 6.59
C ASP A 52 21.77 -12.49 7.05
#